data_AF-A0A0D2Y2H1-F1
#
_entry.id   AF-A0A0D2Y2H1-F1
#
_cell.length_a   1.000
_cell.length_b   1.000
_cell.length_c   1.000
_cell.angle_alpha   90.00
_cell.angle_beta   90.00
_cell.angle_gamma   90.00
#
_symmetry.space_group_name_H-M   'P 1'
#
loop_
_entity.id
_entity.type
_entity.pdbx_description
1 polymer ?
#
loop_
_entity_poly.entity_id
_entity_poly.type
_entity_poly.pdbx_seq_one_letter_code
_entity_poly.pdbx_strand_id
1 'polypeptide(L)'
;MESRLQTRLRGSNMRDVRLICVDTDKARRLPQELEGEWKMRIKSFHLGVAILDTRDLRDVIQNRFKLDNLSDLIRTYQFAVQDSVPGVERFCFGDTEAISVENLRRRFVEWREGRYVIGVAYSAPGDLAVLKEFKISLNEICWIDLAQAQYIPLQNATAPSLAVVMNRLRIRYAGKLHVPGNDTHFAMRVFLGMAVLDFWCE
;
A
#
# COMPACT_ATOMS: atom_id res chain seq x y z
N MET A 1 -19.02 9.31 -11.91
CA MET A 1 -17.82 8.50 -11.57
C MET A 1 -16.93 8.24 -12.79
N GLU A 2 -17.50 8.20 -14.00
CA GLU A 2 -16.81 7.88 -15.26
C GLU A 2 -15.75 8.88 -15.76
N SER A 3 -15.65 10.11 -15.24
CA SER A 3 -14.71 11.11 -15.79
C SER A 3 -13.29 11.08 -15.17
N ARG A 4 -13.11 10.56 -13.95
CA ARG A 4 -11.82 10.67 -13.22
C ARG A 4 -10.74 9.70 -13.69
N LEU A 5 -11.11 8.56 -14.28
CA LEU A 5 -10.16 7.55 -14.78
C LEU A 5 -9.84 7.73 -16.27
N GLN A 6 -10.35 8.76 -16.93
CA GLN A 6 -10.15 8.94 -18.38
C GLN A 6 -8.78 9.50 -18.75
N THR A 7 -8.10 10.19 -17.82
CA THR A 7 -6.78 10.77 -18.08
C THR A 7 -5.74 9.68 -18.29
N ARG A 8 -5.14 9.67 -19.47
CA ARG A 8 -4.01 8.82 -19.85
C ARG A 8 -2.72 9.61 -19.79
N LEU A 9 -1.63 8.90 -19.54
CA LEU A 9 -0.30 9.49 -19.65
C LEU A 9 -0.03 9.86 -21.10
N ARG A 10 0.53 11.06 -21.33
CA ARG A 10 0.93 11.49 -22.66
C ARG A 10 1.85 10.44 -23.30
N GLY A 11 1.56 10.07 -24.54
CA GLY A 11 2.34 9.10 -25.31
C GLY A 11 2.16 7.64 -24.85
N SER A 12 1.13 7.32 -24.06
CA SER A 12 0.87 5.96 -23.58
C SER A 12 -0.63 5.69 -23.42
N ASN A 13 -1.01 4.41 -23.42
CA ASN A 13 -2.36 3.98 -23.03
C ASN A 13 -2.53 3.79 -21.52
N MET A 14 -1.44 3.90 -20.75
CA MET A 14 -1.47 3.83 -19.29
C MET A 14 -2.29 4.97 -18.69
N ARG A 15 -3.10 4.67 -17.68
CA ARG A 15 -3.85 5.67 -16.93
C ARG A 15 -2.89 6.53 -16.11
N ASP A 16 -3.18 7.83 -16.02
CA ASP A 16 -2.41 8.76 -15.19
C ASP A 16 -2.90 8.73 -13.74
N VAL A 17 -2.45 7.71 -13.00
CA VAL A 17 -2.86 7.44 -11.61
C VAL A 17 -1.65 7.20 -10.71
N ARG A 18 -1.87 7.35 -9.40
CA ARG A 18 -0.94 6.94 -8.34
C ARG A 18 -1.59 5.85 -7.52
N LEU A 19 -0.90 4.72 -7.40
CA LEU A 19 -1.29 3.61 -6.56
C LEU A 19 -0.66 3.81 -5.19
N ILE A 20 -1.45 3.72 -4.13
CA ILE A 20 -0.97 3.82 -2.75
C ILE A 20 -1.44 2.57 -2.01
N CYS A 21 -0.49 1.71 -1.68
CA CYS A 21 -0.73 0.51 -0.90
C CYS A 21 -0.52 0.79 0.59
N VAL A 22 -1.41 0.28 1.43
CA VAL A 22 -1.34 0.41 2.90
C VAL A 22 -1.47 -0.95 3.57
N ASP A 23 -0.81 -1.09 4.71
CA ASP A 23 -0.90 -2.24 5.62
C ASP A 23 -0.69 -1.72 7.04
N THR A 24 -1.49 -2.19 8.00
CA THR A 24 -1.38 -1.79 9.40
C THR A 24 -1.14 -2.99 10.29
N ASP A 25 -0.28 -2.82 11.29
CA ASP A 25 -0.02 -3.84 12.29
C ASP A 25 0.18 -3.21 13.68
N LYS A 26 0.28 -4.05 14.71
CA LYS A 26 0.61 -3.66 16.10
C LYS A 26 -0.29 -2.57 16.66
N ALA A 27 -1.57 -2.59 16.28
CA ALA A 27 -2.55 -1.63 16.78
C ALA A 27 -2.74 -1.80 18.30
N ARG A 28 -2.18 -0.89 19.09
CA ARG A 28 -2.34 -0.85 20.54
C ARG A 28 -3.68 -0.21 20.89
N ARG A 29 -4.56 -0.96 21.52
CA ARG A 29 -5.88 -0.50 21.95
C ARG A 29 -5.92 -0.30 23.45
N LEU A 30 -6.41 0.86 23.89
CA LEU A 30 -6.65 1.15 25.30
C LEU A 30 -8.13 1.49 25.52
N PRO A 31 -8.68 1.15 26.70
CA PRO A 31 -10.02 1.59 27.07
C PRO A 31 -10.06 3.12 27.14
N GLN A 32 -11.11 3.70 26.60
CA GLN A 32 -11.41 5.12 26.72
C GLN A 32 -12.88 5.28 27.08
N GLU A 33 -13.13 6.03 28.15
CA GLU A 33 -14.46 6.45 28.57
C GLU A 33 -14.94 7.56 27.63
N LEU A 34 -16.08 7.33 27.01
CA LEU A 34 -16.91 8.32 26.31
C LEU A 34 -18.21 8.42 27.12
N GLU A 35 -19.01 9.48 26.96
CA GLU A 35 -20.23 9.73 27.76
C GLU A 35 -21.09 8.45 27.95
N GLY A 36 -20.93 7.78 29.11
CA GLY A 36 -21.65 6.55 29.46
C GLY A 36 -21.20 5.24 28.79
N GLU A 37 -20.17 5.24 27.95
CA GLU A 37 -19.70 4.06 27.21
C GLU A 37 -18.18 3.84 27.30
N TRP A 38 -17.78 2.59 27.53
CA TRP A 38 -16.37 2.17 27.43
C TRP A 38 -16.08 1.64 26.02
N LYS A 39 -15.14 2.27 25.33
CA LYS A 39 -14.71 1.82 24.00
C LYS A 39 -13.21 1.61 23.93
N MET A 40 -12.80 0.48 23.35
CA MET A 40 -11.40 0.21 23.02
C MET A 40 -11.00 1.05 21.80
N ARG A 41 -10.15 2.05 22.02
CA ARG A 41 -9.64 2.94 20.96
C ARG A 41 -8.20 2.66 20.64
N ILE A 42 -7.84 2.74 19.37
CA ILE A 42 -6.45 2.59 18.93
C ILE A 42 -5.68 3.85 19.33
N LYS A 43 -4.57 3.67 20.04
CA LYS A 43 -3.69 4.75 20.50
C LYS A 43 -2.43 4.86 19.65
N SER A 44 -1.92 3.73 19.18
CA SER A 44 -0.76 3.65 18.32
C SER A 44 -0.85 2.43 17.40
N PHE A 45 -0.14 2.46 16.29
CA PHE A 45 -0.07 1.36 15.32
C PHE A 45 1.16 1.54 14.43
N HIS A 46 1.55 0.48 13.73
CA HIS A 46 2.59 0.54 12.72
C HIS A 46 1.93 0.53 11.34
N LEU A 47 2.47 1.30 10.40
CA LEU A 47 1.89 1.52 9.09
C LEU A 47 2.95 1.37 8.01
N GLY A 48 2.66 0.51 7.04
CA GLY A 48 3.38 0.44 5.78
C GLY A 48 2.67 1.29 4.74
N VAL A 49 3.44 1.99 3.92
CA VAL A 49 2.91 2.66 2.73
C VAL A 49 3.83 2.40 1.55
N ALA A 50 3.31 1.83 0.46
CA ALA A 50 4.04 1.68 -0.79
C ALA A 50 3.36 2.48 -1.91
N ILE A 51 4.11 3.31 -2.62
CA ILE A 51 3.61 4.23 -3.63
C ILE A 51 4.23 3.89 -4.97
N LEU A 52 3.36 3.65 -5.95
CA LEU A 52 3.74 3.50 -7.35
C LEU A 52 3.04 4.58 -8.18
N ASP A 53 3.85 5.43 -8.83
CA ASP A 53 3.33 6.44 -9.74
C ASP A 53 3.49 5.97 -11.19
N THR A 54 2.39 5.94 -11.94
CA THR A 54 2.42 5.53 -13.34
C THR A 54 3.28 6.44 -14.22
N ARG A 55 3.51 7.69 -13.82
CA ARG A 55 4.44 8.61 -14.50
C ARG A 55 5.88 8.12 -14.38
N ASP A 56 6.29 7.71 -13.17
CA ASP A 56 7.62 7.15 -12.92
C ASP A 56 7.82 5.88 -13.76
N LEU A 57 6.79 5.02 -13.84
CA LEU A 57 6.82 3.82 -14.69
C LEU A 57 6.96 4.17 -16.19
N ARG A 58 6.20 5.14 -16.70
CA ARG A 58 6.32 5.61 -18.08
C ARG A 58 7.74 6.12 -18.35
N ASP A 59 8.29 6.91 -17.45
CA ASP A 59 9.58 7.56 -17.66
C ASP A 59 10.72 6.54 -17.68
N VAL A 60 10.63 5.48 -16.86
CA VAL A 60 11.54 4.32 -16.95
C VAL A 60 11.41 3.61 -18.30
N ILE A 61 10.19 3.36 -18.79
CA ILE A 61 9.95 2.63 -20.05
C ILE A 61 10.38 3.46 -21.27
N GLN A 62 9.95 4.72 -21.36
CA GLN A 62 10.06 5.55 -22.57
C GLN A 62 11.37 6.34 -22.62
N ASN A 63 11.78 6.92 -21.49
CA ASN A 63 12.93 7.82 -21.47
C ASN A 63 14.23 7.10 -21.08
N ARG A 64 14.18 5.78 -20.90
CA ARG A 64 15.27 4.96 -20.35
C ARG A 64 15.84 5.58 -19.07
N PHE A 65 14.98 6.18 -18.26
CA PHE A 65 15.38 6.77 -17.00
C PHE A 65 16.07 5.69 -16.16
N LYS A 66 17.35 5.89 -15.83
CA LYS A 66 18.08 4.97 -14.97
C LYS A 66 17.66 5.24 -13.55
N LEU A 67 16.86 4.34 -13.00
CA LEU A 67 16.77 4.19 -11.55
C LEU A 67 18.09 3.56 -11.08
N ASP A 68 18.66 4.10 -10.00
CA ASP A 68 19.83 3.49 -9.37
C ASP A 68 19.50 2.07 -8.88
N ASN A 69 18.26 1.87 -8.40
CA ASN A 69 17.70 0.55 -8.14
C ASN A 69 16.26 0.44 -8.66
N LEU A 70 15.93 -0.64 -9.38
CA LEU A 70 14.57 -0.89 -9.88
C LEU A 70 13.53 -0.99 -8.75
N SER A 71 13.95 -1.33 -7.52
CA SER A 71 13.05 -1.29 -6.35
C SER A 71 12.53 0.11 -6.04
N ASP A 72 13.24 1.16 -6.46
CA ASP A 72 12.92 2.56 -6.15
C ASP A 72 11.70 3.05 -6.94
N LEU A 73 11.28 2.29 -7.96
CA LEU A 73 10.02 2.50 -8.66
C LEU A 73 8.83 2.41 -7.69
N ILE A 74 8.94 1.60 -6.63
CA ILE A 74 7.94 1.49 -5.56
C ILE A 74 8.52 2.14 -4.31
N ARG A 75 8.20 3.42 -4.12
CA ARG A 75 8.63 4.18 -2.93
C ARG A 75 7.88 3.68 -1.70
N THR A 76 8.62 3.22 -0.71
CA THR A 76 8.03 2.54 0.45
C THR A 76 8.45 3.21 1.74
N TYR A 77 7.52 3.31 2.67
CA TYR A 77 7.72 3.90 3.99
C TYR A 77 7.20 2.94 5.06
N GLN A 78 7.85 2.98 6.22
CA GLN A 78 7.43 2.29 7.44
C GLN A 78 7.31 3.33 8.55
N PHE A 79 6.14 3.40 9.17
CA PHE A 79 5.88 4.35 10.25
C PHE A 79 5.50 3.66 11.56
N ALA A 80 6.08 4.12 12.66
CA ALA A 80 5.60 3.88 14.01
C ALA A 80 4.71 5.06 14.43
N VAL A 81 3.39 4.90 14.31
CA VAL A 81 2.42 6.01 14.47
C VAL A 81 2.02 6.17 15.93
N GLN A 82 2.31 7.34 16.51
CA GLN A 82 2.17 7.61 17.95
C GLN A 82 2.91 6.55 18.80
N ASP A 83 4.02 6.05 18.27
CA ASP A 83 4.83 4.99 18.87
C ASP A 83 6.32 5.27 18.65
N SER A 84 7.15 4.51 19.35
CA SER A 84 8.60 4.49 19.18
C SER A 84 9.03 3.57 18.04
N VAL A 85 10.16 3.91 17.40
CA VAL A 85 10.77 3.04 16.40
C VAL A 85 11.20 1.72 17.07
N PRO A 86 10.80 0.56 16.54
CA PRO A 86 11.16 -0.74 17.09
C PRO A 86 12.66 -1.03 16.86
N GLY A 87 13.37 -1.51 17.89
CA GLY A 87 14.81 -1.75 17.80
C GLY A 87 15.26 -3.00 17.03
N VAL A 88 14.33 -3.90 16.67
CA VAL A 88 14.66 -5.23 16.11
C VAL A 88 14.05 -5.46 14.71
N GLU A 89 13.13 -4.62 14.27
CA GLU A 89 12.46 -4.82 12.98
C GLU A 89 13.29 -4.29 11.83
N ARG A 90 13.57 -5.16 10.85
CA ARG A 90 14.30 -4.79 9.65
C ARG A 90 13.34 -4.57 8.50
N PHE A 91 12.83 -3.34 8.41
CA PHE A 91 12.30 -2.81 7.17
C PHE A 91 13.38 -2.90 6.07
N CYS A 92 13.01 -3.41 4.89
CA CYS A 92 13.97 -3.72 3.82
C CYS A 92 14.20 -2.56 2.85
N PHE A 93 13.34 -1.53 2.88
CA PHE A 93 13.27 -0.50 1.84
C PHE A 93 13.56 0.91 2.39
N GLY A 94 14.26 0.98 3.53
CA GLY A 94 14.62 2.23 4.19
C GLY A 94 14.62 2.07 5.71
N ASP A 95 14.40 3.19 6.41
CA ASP A 95 14.30 3.25 7.87
C ASP A 95 12.85 3.35 8.34
N THR A 96 12.59 2.88 9.56
CA THR A 96 11.31 3.09 10.23
C THR A 96 11.28 4.48 10.86
N GLU A 97 10.28 5.28 10.51
CA GLU A 97 10.09 6.64 11.03
C GLU A 97 9.02 6.64 12.15
N ALA A 98 9.34 7.19 13.33
CA ALA A 98 8.31 7.56 14.29
C ALA A 98 7.56 8.81 13.79
N ILE A 99 6.22 8.79 13.82
CA ILE A 99 5.41 9.88 13.27
C ILE A 99 4.17 10.16 14.12
N SER A 100 3.81 11.44 14.25
CA SER A 100 2.52 11.84 14.82
C SER A 100 1.40 11.64 13.81
N VAL A 101 0.16 11.53 14.29
CA VAL A 101 -1.02 11.42 13.42
C VAL A 101 -1.19 12.67 12.56
N GLU A 102 -0.87 13.85 13.09
CA GLU A 102 -0.95 15.13 12.37
C GLU A 102 0.02 15.17 11.18
N ASN A 103 1.27 14.75 11.40
CA ASN A 103 2.27 14.69 10.33
C ASN A 103 1.95 13.59 9.33
N LEU A 104 1.42 12.45 9.78
CA LEU A 104 0.97 11.38 8.90
C LEU A 104 -0.18 11.84 7.98
N ARG A 105 -1.18 12.54 8.55
CA ARG A 105 -2.25 13.14 7.74
C ARG A 105 -1.69 14.11 6.69
N ARG A 106 -0.68 14.92 7.04
CA ARG A 106 0.00 15.82 6.09
C ARG A 106 0.67 15.04 4.95
N ARG A 107 1.41 13.97 5.25
CA ARG A 107 2.02 13.09 4.24
C ARG A 107 0.95 12.51 3.29
N PHE A 108 -0.20 12.07 3.79
CA PHE A 108 -1.30 11.59 2.94
C PHE A 108 -1.88 12.69 2.02
N VAL A 109 -1.93 13.95 2.47
CA VAL A 109 -2.32 15.09 1.63
C VAL A 109 -1.29 15.34 0.52
N GLU A 110 0.00 15.30 0.86
CA GLU A 110 1.08 15.47 -0.11
C GLU A 110 1.10 14.33 -1.14
N TRP A 111 0.90 13.09 -0.71
CA TRP A 111 0.91 11.93 -1.61
C TRP A 111 -0.26 11.90 -2.61
N ARG A 112 -1.38 12.54 -2.31
CA ARG A 112 -2.52 12.64 -3.24
C ARG A 112 -2.50 13.90 -4.10
N GLU A 113 -1.67 14.89 -3.76
CA GLU A 113 -1.70 16.20 -4.41
C GLU A 113 -1.47 16.10 -5.91
N GLY A 114 -2.39 16.66 -6.70
CA GLY A 114 -2.32 16.66 -8.17
C GLY A 114 -2.43 15.28 -8.82
N ARG A 115 -2.88 14.23 -8.10
CA ARG A 115 -3.01 12.87 -8.63
C ARG A 115 -4.41 12.30 -8.43
N TYR A 116 -4.82 11.46 -9.37
CA TYR A 116 -5.88 10.48 -9.16
C TYR A 116 -5.30 9.28 -8.42
N VAL A 117 -5.84 8.96 -7.24
CA VAL A 117 -5.33 7.91 -6.36
C VAL A 117 -6.18 6.66 -6.43
N ILE A 118 -5.54 5.50 -6.51
CA ILE A 118 -6.15 4.19 -6.29
C ILE A 118 -5.52 3.60 -5.03
N GLY A 119 -6.35 3.24 -4.05
CA GLY A 119 -5.90 2.55 -2.85
C GLY A 119 -5.68 1.07 -3.13
N VAL A 120 -4.64 0.50 -2.54
CA VAL A 120 -4.33 -0.93 -2.61
C VAL A 120 -4.12 -1.46 -1.20
N ALA A 121 -4.64 -2.64 -0.87
CA ALA A 121 -4.36 -3.28 0.41
C ALA A 121 -4.46 -4.80 0.25
N TYR A 122 -3.88 -5.53 1.20
CA TYR A 122 -4.00 -6.99 1.25
C TYR A 122 -4.90 -7.34 2.45
N SER A 123 -6.18 -7.65 2.21
CA SER A 123 -7.21 -7.75 3.25
C SER A 123 -7.60 -6.41 3.88
N ALA A 124 -8.04 -5.49 3.02
CA ALA A 124 -8.29 -4.07 3.32
C ALA A 124 -9.16 -3.75 4.56
N PRO A 125 -10.24 -4.48 4.92
CA PRO A 125 -11.18 -4.02 5.92
C PRO A 125 -10.58 -3.66 7.29
N GLY A 126 -9.57 -4.41 7.74
CA GLY A 126 -8.87 -4.16 9.00
C GLY A 126 -8.09 -2.84 8.94
N ASP A 127 -7.25 -2.69 7.92
CA ASP A 127 -6.38 -1.52 7.74
C ASP A 127 -7.19 -0.24 7.58
N LEU A 128 -8.25 -0.29 6.78
CA LEU A 128 -9.11 0.86 6.55
C LEU A 128 -9.87 1.27 7.82
N ALA A 129 -10.23 0.32 8.68
CA ALA A 129 -10.83 0.64 9.98
C ALA A 129 -9.85 1.38 10.90
N VAL A 130 -8.57 0.99 10.92
CA VAL A 130 -7.51 1.70 11.66
C VAL A 130 -7.34 3.12 11.13
N LEU A 131 -7.14 3.28 9.81
CA LEU A 131 -6.97 4.61 9.19
C LEU A 131 -8.17 5.52 9.44
N LYS A 132 -9.39 4.98 9.36
CA LYS A 132 -10.63 5.71 9.63
C LYS A 132 -10.70 6.22 11.07
N GLU A 133 -10.28 5.43 12.05
CA GLU A 133 -10.27 5.84 13.46
C GLU A 133 -9.37 7.06 13.69
N PHE A 134 -8.27 7.16 12.94
CA PHE A 134 -7.36 8.30 12.94
C PHE A 134 -7.73 9.38 11.92
N LYS A 135 -8.91 9.32 11.28
CA LYS A 135 -9.37 10.30 10.28
C LYS A 135 -8.35 10.49 9.14
N ILE A 136 -7.71 9.40 8.72
CA ILE A 136 -6.80 9.37 7.58
C ILE A 136 -7.60 8.85 6.37
N SER A 137 -7.49 9.54 5.23
CA SER A 137 -8.15 9.16 3.98
C SER A 137 -7.29 9.54 2.78
N LEU A 138 -7.25 8.68 1.77
CA LEU A 138 -6.52 8.92 0.53
C LEU A 138 -7.32 9.75 -0.48
N ASN A 139 -8.62 9.96 -0.26
CA ASN A 139 -9.56 10.45 -1.29
C ASN A 139 -9.43 9.64 -2.59
N GLU A 140 -9.25 8.33 -2.44
CA GLU A 140 -9.09 7.37 -3.50
C GLU A 140 -10.35 7.27 -4.38
N ILE A 141 -10.14 6.93 -5.65
CA ILE A 141 -11.24 6.64 -6.59
C ILE A 141 -11.89 5.30 -6.22
N CYS A 142 -11.06 4.32 -5.87
CA CYS A 142 -11.46 3.01 -5.41
C CYS A 142 -10.34 2.36 -4.59
N TRP A 143 -10.70 1.30 -3.87
CA TRP A 143 -9.78 0.36 -3.24
C TRP A 143 -9.71 -0.94 -4.04
N ILE A 144 -8.49 -1.45 -4.21
CA ILE A 144 -8.24 -2.79 -4.70
C ILE A 144 -7.76 -3.63 -3.50
N ASP A 145 -8.60 -4.55 -3.07
CA ASP A 145 -8.21 -5.57 -2.09
C ASP A 145 -7.57 -6.75 -2.83
N LEU A 146 -6.25 -6.91 -2.69
CA LEU A 146 -5.51 -7.97 -3.35
C LEU A 146 -5.88 -9.37 -2.87
N ALA A 147 -6.39 -9.50 -1.65
CA ALA A 147 -6.88 -10.79 -1.13
C ALA A 147 -8.09 -11.28 -1.94
N GLN A 148 -8.88 -10.35 -2.51
CA GLN A 148 -10.00 -10.64 -3.40
C GLN A 148 -9.56 -10.61 -4.88
N ALA A 149 -8.76 -9.63 -5.28
CA ALA A 149 -8.36 -9.44 -6.67
C ALA A 149 -7.62 -10.65 -7.22
N GLN A 150 -6.91 -11.41 -6.38
CA GLN A 150 -6.17 -12.61 -6.77
C GLN A 150 -7.04 -13.78 -7.27
N TYR A 151 -8.34 -13.82 -6.97
CA TYR A 151 -9.20 -14.93 -7.37
C TYR A 151 -9.27 -15.10 -8.89
N ILE A 152 -9.33 -13.99 -9.63
CA ILE A 152 -9.48 -13.99 -11.09
C ILE A 152 -8.17 -14.39 -11.79
N PRO A 153 -7.03 -13.68 -11.63
CA PRO A 153 -5.83 -13.96 -12.39
C PRO A 153 -5.15 -15.27 -11.97
N LEU A 154 -5.36 -15.73 -10.73
CA LEU A 154 -4.74 -16.96 -10.22
C LEU A 154 -5.69 -18.16 -10.16
N GLN A 155 -6.95 -17.97 -10.54
CA GLN A 155 -7.99 -19.03 -10.54
C GLN A 155 -8.03 -19.79 -9.19
N ASN A 156 -7.92 -19.05 -8.09
CA ASN A 156 -7.86 -19.64 -6.76
C ASN A 156 -9.26 -20.03 -6.25
N ALA A 157 -9.33 -21.10 -5.47
CA ALA A 157 -10.54 -21.47 -4.74
C ALA A 157 -10.63 -20.83 -3.33
N THR A 158 -9.51 -20.30 -2.83
CA THR A 158 -9.38 -19.65 -1.52
C THR A 158 -8.54 -18.38 -1.64
N ALA A 159 -8.54 -17.50 -0.64
CA ALA A 159 -7.60 -16.38 -0.58
C ALA A 159 -6.31 -16.87 0.11
N PRO A 160 -5.28 -17.31 -0.64
CA PRO A 160 -4.00 -17.66 -0.02
C PRO A 160 -3.37 -16.43 0.63
N SER A 161 -2.36 -16.63 1.48
CA SER A 161 -1.60 -15.53 2.07
C SER A 161 -0.69 -14.84 1.04
N LEU A 162 -0.26 -13.61 1.34
CA LEU A 162 0.67 -12.85 0.51
C LEU A 162 1.93 -13.67 0.17
N ALA A 163 2.49 -14.38 1.15
CA ALA A 163 3.65 -15.26 0.98
C ALA A 163 3.43 -16.33 -0.10
N VAL A 164 2.26 -16.97 -0.10
CA VAL A 164 1.91 -18.02 -1.06
C VAL A 164 1.75 -17.41 -2.46
N VAL A 165 1.11 -16.24 -2.58
CA VAL A 165 0.99 -15.55 -3.87
C VAL A 165 2.36 -15.17 -4.43
N MET A 166 3.23 -14.60 -3.60
CA MET A 166 4.59 -14.23 -3.99
C MET A 166 5.38 -15.43 -4.49
N ASN A 167 5.29 -16.58 -3.81
CA ASN A 167 5.94 -17.82 -4.24
C ASN A 167 5.45 -18.26 -5.63
N ARG A 168 4.14 -18.19 -5.90
CA ARG A 168 3.57 -18.52 -7.21
C ARG A 168 4.05 -17.57 -8.31
N LEU A 169 4.11 -16.27 -8.02
CA LEU A 169 4.63 -15.25 -8.93
C LEU A 169 6.17 -15.22 -9.01
N ARG A 170 6.86 -16.13 -8.31
CA ARG A 170 8.33 -16.20 -8.22
C ARG A 170 8.96 -14.87 -7.75
N ILE A 171 8.25 -14.12 -6.91
CA ILE A 171 8.74 -12.90 -6.29
C ILE A 171 9.63 -13.29 -5.11
N ARG A 172 10.94 -13.08 -5.25
CA ARG A 172 11.90 -13.34 -4.18
C ARG A 172 11.76 -12.30 -3.06
N TYR A 173 11.76 -12.78 -1.82
CA TYR A 173 11.79 -11.97 -0.61
C TYR A 173 12.67 -12.65 0.45
N ALA A 174 13.34 -11.85 1.29
CA ALA A 174 14.29 -12.34 2.29
C ALA A 174 13.61 -12.84 3.59
N GLY A 175 12.37 -13.34 3.50
CA GLY A 175 11.63 -13.90 4.65
C GLY A 175 11.12 -12.90 5.68
N LYS A 176 11.17 -11.59 5.42
CA LYS A 176 10.76 -10.54 6.37
C LYS A 176 9.35 -9.99 6.11
N LEU A 177 8.37 -10.88 6.05
CA LEU A 177 6.95 -10.51 6.11
C LEU A 177 6.57 -10.24 7.58
N HIS A 178 5.39 -9.66 7.83
CA HIS A 178 4.97 -9.14 9.14
C HIS A 178 5.69 -7.86 9.57
N VAL A 179 6.14 -7.09 8.59
CA VAL A 179 6.59 -5.71 8.77
C VAL A 179 5.80 -4.91 7.76
N PRO A 180 4.90 -4.00 8.18
CA PRO A 180 3.93 -3.38 7.28
C PRO A 180 4.52 -2.77 6.01
N GLY A 181 5.67 -2.10 6.10
CA GLY A 181 6.38 -1.52 4.96
C GLY A 181 6.89 -2.58 3.99
N ASN A 182 7.37 -3.73 4.49
CA ASN A 182 7.74 -4.85 3.62
C ASN A 182 6.49 -5.44 2.94
N ASP A 183 5.43 -5.66 3.72
CA ASP A 183 4.19 -6.28 3.24
C ASP A 183 3.52 -5.42 2.16
N THR A 184 3.43 -4.10 2.35
CA THR A 184 2.93 -3.17 1.31
C THR A 184 3.80 -3.15 0.05
N HIS A 185 5.13 -3.16 0.19
CA HIS A 185 6.01 -3.20 -0.97
C HIS A 185 5.80 -4.47 -1.79
N PHE A 186 5.78 -5.62 -1.12
CA PHE A 186 5.58 -6.90 -1.78
C PHE A 186 4.16 -7.07 -2.31
N ALA A 187 3.14 -6.55 -1.62
CA ALA A 187 1.77 -6.46 -2.12
C ALA A 187 1.71 -5.66 -3.43
N MET A 188 2.41 -4.53 -3.54
CA MET A 188 2.49 -3.76 -4.78
C MET A 188 3.19 -4.55 -5.92
N ARG A 189 4.24 -5.31 -5.60
CA ARG A 189 4.89 -6.21 -6.58
C ARG A 189 3.96 -7.34 -7.03
N VAL A 190 3.18 -7.90 -6.11
CA VAL A 190 2.15 -8.90 -6.40
C VAL A 190 1.06 -8.31 -7.29
N PHE A 191 0.57 -7.10 -7.00
CA PHE A 191 -0.39 -6.40 -7.85
C PHE A 191 0.10 -6.25 -9.28
N LEU A 192 1.35 -5.80 -9.47
CA LEU A 192 1.97 -5.71 -10.79
C LEU A 192 2.08 -7.08 -11.48
N GLY A 193 2.53 -8.11 -10.75
CA GLY A 193 2.63 -9.46 -11.30
C GLY A 193 1.28 -10.03 -11.74
N MET A 194 0.23 -9.82 -10.95
CA MET A 194 -1.13 -10.24 -11.29
C MET A 194 -1.68 -9.48 -12.49
N ALA A 195 -1.45 -8.17 -12.57
CA ALA A 195 -1.89 -7.36 -13.71
C ALA A 195 -1.24 -7.82 -15.04
N VAL A 196 0.02 -8.27 -15.00
CA VAL A 196 0.70 -8.83 -16.17
C VAL A 196 0.18 -10.22 -16.53
N LEU A 197 -0.05 -11.09 -15.55
CA LEU A 197 -0.58 -12.43 -15.80
C LEU A 197 -1.99 -12.39 -16.40
N ASP A 198 -2.87 -11.55 -15.87
CA ASP A 198 -4.24 -11.38 -16.37
C ASP A 198 -4.23 -10.92 -17.84
N PHE A 199 -3.31 -10.02 -18.19
CA PHE A 199 -3.14 -9.55 -19.56
C PHE A 199 -2.59 -10.64 -20.51
N TRP A 200 -1.88 -11.64 -20.00
CA TRP A 200 -1.28 -12.71 -20.81
C TRP A 200 -2.15 -13.96 -20.95
N CYS A 201 -3.25 -14.07 -20.22
CA CYS A 201 -4.24 -15.13 -20.42
C CYS A 201 -5.04 -14.86 -21.72
N GLU A 202 -4.46 -15.21 -22.87
CA GLU A 202 -5.17 -15.45 -24.14
C GLU A 202 -5.51 -16.93 -24.32
#